data_AF-A0A1I1ISL1-F1
#
_entry.id   AF-A0A1I1ISL1-F1
#
_cell.length_a   1.000
_cell.length_b   1.000
_cell.length_c   1.000
_cell.angle_alpha   90.00
_cell.angle_beta   90.00
_cell.angle_gamma   90.00
#
_symmetry.space_group_name_H-M   'P 1'
#
loop_
_entity.id
_entity.type
_entity.pdbx_description
1 polymer ?
#
loop_
_entity_poly.entity_id
_entity_poly.type
_entity_poly.pdbx_seq_one_letter_code
_entity_poly.pdbx_strand_id
1 'polypeptide(L)'
;MNKNIDDKEKKLNFKLSFGGFLKSFNKSKKIQIIIAVLLTICLITAYPTYSWFRMQRQLQRYEKISSPNSLFITAGHKENPIYFDIGGIDVMGTWKGANGSEIQATYQDYVFCVAGAYVTSYTLQLAHTENNPFTYTIYEATVSDTTPGGILGRDYITYTVTEDYPADEIRDITDNPVFEGLEAGDILYYSIRKDNNNVPMCLNAADATTNPITKSSYTITSQEDTVTVKYNGHYLNMQTTGENAGLANNTFHSDTYEYNYVERHSEPLYWQANKISGGYASSRSPFYHQYILRVSWDPSTATTTYKDTDIIYIMAEPD
;
A
#
# COMPACT_ATOMS: atom_id res chain seq x y z
N MET A 1 16.85 -2.27 89.59
CA MET A 1 16.67 -3.71 89.31
C MET A 1 15.90 -3.83 88.02
N ASN A 2 16.49 -4.52 87.06
CA ASN A 2 16.21 -4.52 85.63
C ASN A 2 15.06 -5.47 85.28
N LYS A 3 14.05 -5.02 84.51
CA LYS A 3 13.37 -5.81 83.45
C LYS A 3 12.32 -4.98 82.67
N ASN A 4 12.68 -4.65 81.43
CA ASN A 4 11.96 -4.80 80.15
C ASN A 4 10.46 -4.42 80.11
N ILE A 5 10.04 -3.40 79.35
CA ILE A 5 9.93 -3.41 77.87
C ILE A 5 9.31 -4.73 77.37
N ASP A 6 8.00 -4.74 77.16
CA ASP A 6 7.45 -5.28 75.91
C ASP A 6 6.03 -4.73 75.70
N ASP A 7 6.01 -3.57 75.07
CA ASP A 7 4.97 -3.18 74.13
C ASP A 7 5.00 -4.17 72.96
N LYS A 8 4.36 -5.33 73.14
CA LYS A 8 4.14 -6.28 72.04
C LYS A 8 2.77 -6.93 72.16
N GLU A 9 1.98 -6.66 71.13
CA GLU A 9 0.88 -7.49 70.65
C GLU A 9 -0.41 -7.44 71.46
N LYS A 10 -1.14 -6.32 71.30
CA LYS A 10 -2.59 -6.41 70.99
C LYS A 10 -2.77 -7.17 69.67
N LYS A 11 -2.45 -8.46 69.66
CA LYS A 11 -2.85 -9.39 68.61
C LYS A 11 -4.36 -9.52 68.75
N LEU A 12 -5.06 -8.83 67.84
CA LEU A 12 -6.45 -9.05 67.51
C LEU A 12 -6.58 -10.49 67.00
N ASN A 13 -6.53 -11.46 67.92
CA ASN A 13 -6.77 -12.86 67.63
C ASN A 13 -8.27 -13.02 67.42
N PHE A 14 -8.74 -12.68 66.22
CA PHE A 14 -10.00 -13.20 65.71
C PHE A 14 -9.80 -14.70 65.44
N LYS A 15 -9.75 -15.47 66.53
CA LYS A 15 -9.81 -16.93 66.46
C LYS A 15 -11.22 -17.26 66.00
N LEU A 16 -11.41 -17.37 64.69
CA LEU A 16 -12.58 -18.00 64.08
C LEU A 16 -12.66 -19.44 64.59
N SER A 17 -13.34 -19.62 65.72
CA SER A 17 -13.68 -20.92 66.29
C SER A 17 -14.82 -21.53 65.48
N PHE A 18 -14.56 -21.87 64.21
CA PHE A 18 -15.51 -22.59 63.37
C PHE A 18 -15.77 -24.01 63.92
N GLY A 19 -14.76 -24.63 64.53
CA GLY A 19 -14.86 -25.99 65.10
C GLY A 19 -15.75 -26.10 66.34
N GLY A 20 -15.85 -25.04 67.14
CA GLY A 20 -16.73 -25.00 68.31
C GLY A 20 -18.18 -24.68 67.94
N PHE A 21 -18.38 -23.73 67.00
CA PHE A 21 -19.70 -23.33 66.51
C PHE A 21 -20.39 -24.48 65.76
N LEU A 22 -19.66 -25.25 64.94
CA LEU A 22 -20.24 -26.38 64.22
C LEU A 22 -20.64 -27.55 65.14
N LYS A 23 -20.04 -27.73 66.33
CA LYS A 23 -20.33 -28.90 67.18
C LYS A 23 -21.73 -28.90 67.80
N SER A 24 -22.36 -27.74 68.01
CA SER A 24 -23.67 -27.59 68.66
C SER A 24 -24.88 -27.93 67.77
N PHE A 25 -24.68 -28.10 66.46
CA PHE A 25 -25.78 -28.29 65.51
C PHE A 25 -26.10 -29.77 65.22
N ASN A 26 -27.39 -30.06 65.03
CA ASN A 26 -27.88 -31.38 64.59
C ASN A 26 -27.31 -31.76 63.20
N LYS A 27 -27.14 -33.06 62.91
CA LYS A 27 -26.53 -33.58 61.68
C LYS A 27 -27.12 -32.98 60.40
N SER A 28 -28.44 -32.79 60.33
CA SER A 28 -29.11 -32.20 59.17
C SER A 28 -28.77 -30.72 58.94
N LYS A 29 -28.61 -29.94 60.02
CA LYS A 29 -28.24 -28.51 59.94
C LYS A 29 -26.77 -28.34 59.55
N LYS A 30 -25.89 -29.26 59.98
CA LYS A 30 -24.48 -29.30 59.55
C LYS A 30 -24.36 -29.51 58.04
N ILE A 31 -25.13 -30.44 57.48
CA ILE A 31 -25.14 -30.71 56.04
C ILE A 31 -25.62 -29.48 55.26
N GLN A 32 -26.69 -28.82 55.73
CA GLN A 32 -27.21 -27.60 55.10
C GLN A 32 -26.18 -26.45 55.10
N ILE A 33 -25.45 -26.27 56.21
CA ILE A 33 -24.40 -25.24 56.30
C ILE A 33 -23.24 -25.57 55.34
N ILE A 34 -22.83 -26.83 55.24
CA ILE A 34 -21.77 -27.25 54.31
C ILE A 34 -22.18 -26.99 52.85
N ILE A 35 -23.42 -27.33 52.48
CA ILE A 35 -23.96 -27.06 51.14
C ILE A 35 -24.01 -25.55 50.87
N ALA A 36 -24.46 -24.75 51.83
CA ALA A 36 -24.55 -23.31 51.69
C ALA A 36 -23.16 -22.68 51.46
N VAL A 37 -22.14 -23.12 52.19
CA VAL A 37 -20.74 -22.67 52.03
C VAL A 37 -20.18 -23.08 50.68
N LEU A 38 -20.46 -24.29 50.21
CA LEU A 38 -20.06 -24.77 48.88
C LEU A 38 -20.68 -23.91 47.76
N LEU A 39 -21.96 -23.58 47.88
CA LEU A 39 -22.66 -22.72 46.92
C LEU A 39 -22.10 -21.29 46.93
N THR A 40 -21.77 -20.74 48.10
CA THR A 40 -21.16 -19.40 48.16
C THR A 40 -19.77 -19.37 47.53
N ILE A 41 -18.94 -20.39 47.77
CA ILE A 41 -17.62 -20.49 47.13
C ILE A 41 -17.76 -20.61 45.61
N CYS A 42 -18.72 -21.41 45.12
CA CYS A 42 -18.97 -21.57 43.69
C CYS A 42 -19.42 -20.26 43.02
N LEU A 43 -20.26 -19.47 43.68
CA LEU A 43 -20.68 -18.16 43.17
C LEU A 43 -19.53 -17.14 43.15
N ILE A 44 -18.68 -17.14 44.18
CA ILE A 44 -17.51 -16.25 44.28
C ILE A 44 -16.49 -16.55 43.18
N THR A 45 -16.29 -17.81 42.80
CA THR A 45 -15.37 -18.16 41.70
C THR A 45 -16.01 -18.01 40.33
N ALA A 46 -17.32 -18.23 40.20
CA ALA A 46 -18.02 -18.10 38.92
C ALA A 46 -18.03 -16.67 38.39
N TYR A 47 -18.22 -15.65 39.25
CA TYR A 47 -18.37 -14.26 38.81
C TYR A 47 -17.07 -13.66 38.19
N PRO A 48 -15.88 -13.80 38.79
CA PRO A 48 -14.62 -13.37 38.19
C PRO A 48 -14.29 -14.17 36.93
N THR A 49 -14.54 -15.50 36.94
CA THR A 49 -14.26 -16.37 35.79
C THR A 49 -15.14 -15.99 34.60
N TYR A 50 -16.43 -15.75 34.83
CA TYR A 50 -17.34 -15.25 33.80
C TYR A 50 -16.92 -13.87 33.27
N SER A 51 -16.52 -12.96 34.16
CA SER A 51 -16.03 -11.63 33.78
C SER A 51 -14.75 -11.71 32.95
N TRP A 52 -13.82 -12.59 33.31
CA TRP A 52 -12.58 -12.85 32.58
C TRP A 52 -12.85 -13.43 31.19
N PHE A 53 -13.71 -14.46 31.08
CA PHE A 53 -14.09 -15.02 29.79
C PHE A 53 -14.82 -14.00 28.90
N ARG A 54 -15.64 -13.13 29.48
CA ARG A 54 -16.30 -12.03 28.74
C ARG A 54 -15.27 -11.02 28.24
N MET A 55 -14.29 -10.67 29.06
CA MET A 55 -13.19 -9.77 28.67
C MET A 55 -12.35 -10.38 27.55
N GLN A 56 -11.98 -11.66 27.63
CA GLN A 56 -11.27 -12.36 26.56
C GLN A 56 -12.08 -12.38 25.25
N ARG A 57 -13.39 -12.64 25.32
CA ARG A 57 -14.27 -12.59 24.13
C ARG A 57 -14.42 -11.19 23.54
N GLN A 58 -14.36 -10.15 24.38
CA GLN A 58 -14.36 -8.76 23.92
C GLN A 58 -13.02 -8.40 23.27
N LEU A 59 -11.90 -8.79 23.88
CA LEU A 59 -10.55 -8.59 23.34
C LEU A 59 -10.39 -9.24 21.96
N GLN A 60 -10.84 -10.48 21.77
CA GLN A 60 -10.84 -11.15 20.47
C GLN A 60 -11.74 -10.47 19.42
N ARG A 61 -12.76 -9.72 19.84
CA ARG A 61 -13.58 -8.91 18.93
C ARG A 61 -12.89 -7.59 18.59
N TYR A 62 -12.21 -6.97 19.55
CA TYR A 62 -11.46 -5.72 19.32
C TYR A 62 -10.20 -5.94 18.48
N GLU A 63 -9.49 -7.06 18.63
CA GLU A 63 -8.36 -7.44 17.76
C GLU A 63 -8.80 -7.66 16.30
N LYS A 64 -10.08 -7.96 16.07
CA LYS A 64 -10.67 -8.14 14.73
C LYS A 64 -11.37 -6.88 14.20
N ILE A 65 -11.46 -5.79 14.97
CA ILE A 65 -12.06 -4.52 14.53
C ILE A 65 -10.96 -3.65 13.92
N SER A 66 -10.89 -3.70 12.60
CA SER A 66 -10.18 -2.81 11.67
C SER A 66 -8.74 -2.45 12.03
N SER A 67 -7.80 -3.22 11.47
CA SER A 67 -6.60 -2.58 10.93
C SER A 67 -7.07 -1.42 10.03
N PRO A 68 -6.55 -0.19 10.20
CA PRO A 68 -6.89 0.91 9.32
C PRO A 68 -6.59 0.51 7.86
N ASN A 69 -7.37 1.03 6.91
CA ASN A 69 -7.05 0.91 5.49
C ASN A 69 -5.60 1.37 5.32
N SER A 70 -4.75 0.44 4.92
CA SER A 70 -3.34 0.72 4.73
C SER A 70 -3.10 0.73 3.23
N LEU A 71 -2.65 1.87 2.71
CA LEU A 71 -2.30 2.05 1.31
C LEU A 71 -1.00 2.86 1.26
N PHE A 72 -0.03 2.33 0.55
CA PHE A 72 1.30 2.89 0.48
C PHE A 72 1.83 2.86 -0.95
N ILE A 73 2.57 3.90 -1.31
CA ILE A 73 3.44 3.86 -2.48
C ILE A 73 4.81 3.39 -2.00
N THR A 74 5.34 2.38 -2.67
CA THR A 74 6.64 1.77 -2.39
C THR A 74 7.50 1.81 -3.66
N ALA A 75 8.81 1.67 -3.51
CA ALA A 75 9.68 1.41 -4.67
C ALA A 75 9.44 -0.01 -5.21
N GLY A 76 10.24 -0.42 -6.20
CA GLY A 76 10.24 -1.81 -6.68
C GLY A 76 10.45 -2.79 -5.51
N HIS A 77 9.96 -4.02 -5.66
CA HIS A 77 10.10 -5.06 -4.62
C HIS A 77 9.57 -4.68 -3.24
N LYS A 78 8.57 -3.77 -3.18
CA LYS A 78 7.92 -3.36 -1.93
C LYS A 78 8.87 -2.61 -0.99
N GLU A 79 9.91 -1.96 -1.48
CA GLU A 79 10.88 -1.24 -0.67
C GLU A 79 10.40 0.17 -0.29
N ASN A 80 11.12 0.84 0.62
CA ASN A 80 10.81 2.23 0.98
C ASN A 80 10.67 3.11 -0.28
N PRO A 81 9.68 4.03 -0.33
CA PRO A 81 9.50 4.90 -1.48
C PRO A 81 10.78 5.68 -1.79
N ILE A 82 11.26 5.52 -3.02
CA ILE A 82 12.43 6.22 -3.55
C ILE A 82 11.96 7.42 -4.37
N TYR A 83 12.69 8.53 -4.28
CA TYR A 83 12.51 9.66 -5.18
C TYR A 83 13.01 9.28 -6.57
N PHE A 84 12.18 9.44 -7.61
CA PHE A 84 12.65 9.26 -8.97
C PHE A 84 13.69 10.34 -9.30
N ASP A 85 14.94 9.93 -9.53
CA ASP A 85 15.95 10.83 -10.06
C ASP A 85 15.76 10.99 -11.57
N ILE A 86 15.06 12.06 -11.92
CA ILE A 86 14.78 12.47 -13.30
C ILE A 86 15.90 13.37 -13.85
N GLY A 87 16.70 13.98 -12.97
CA GLY A 87 17.87 14.77 -13.37
C GLY A 87 18.96 13.91 -14.01
N GLY A 88 18.97 12.62 -13.72
CA GLY A 88 19.84 11.61 -14.32
C GLY A 88 19.44 11.09 -15.70
N ILE A 89 18.33 11.54 -16.29
CA ILE A 89 17.92 11.06 -17.63
C ILE A 89 18.96 11.43 -18.68
N ASP A 90 19.51 10.40 -19.33
CA ASP A 90 20.40 10.55 -20.47
C ASP A 90 19.60 10.50 -21.79
N VAL A 91 19.25 11.69 -22.28
CA VAL A 91 18.51 11.89 -23.54
C VAL A 91 19.29 11.39 -24.77
N MET A 92 20.62 11.27 -24.63
CA MET A 92 21.53 10.79 -25.68
C MET A 92 21.99 9.35 -25.41
N GLY A 93 21.45 8.72 -24.37
CA GLY A 93 21.76 7.36 -23.98
C GLY A 93 21.37 6.37 -25.08
N THR A 94 22.01 5.21 -25.06
CA THR A 94 21.74 4.14 -26.02
C THR A 94 21.34 2.85 -25.31
N TRP A 95 20.34 2.17 -25.87
CA TRP A 95 19.99 0.80 -25.49
C TRP A 95 20.87 -0.18 -26.24
N LYS A 96 21.23 -1.28 -25.58
CA LYS A 96 21.98 -2.37 -26.20
C LYS A 96 21.03 -3.30 -26.95
N GLY A 97 21.03 -3.20 -28.28
CA GLY A 97 20.27 -4.09 -29.15
C GLY A 97 20.73 -5.55 -29.10
N ALA A 98 19.91 -6.46 -29.65
CA ALA A 98 20.12 -7.91 -29.62
C ALA A 98 21.47 -8.39 -30.21
N ASN A 99 22.13 -7.56 -31.02
CA ASN A 99 23.42 -7.86 -31.67
C ASN A 99 24.57 -6.94 -31.17
N GLY A 100 24.38 -6.24 -30.05
CA GLY A 100 25.34 -5.23 -29.57
C GLY A 100 25.28 -3.90 -30.31
N SER A 101 24.31 -3.71 -31.22
CA SER A 101 24.04 -2.42 -31.85
C SER A 101 23.42 -1.45 -30.86
N GLU A 102 23.94 -0.24 -30.80
CA GLU A 102 23.40 0.83 -29.97
C GLU A 102 22.20 1.50 -30.65
N ILE A 103 21.07 1.55 -29.95
CA ILE A 103 19.84 2.20 -30.40
C ILE A 103 19.63 3.41 -29.51
N GLN A 104 19.39 4.59 -30.08
CA GLN A 104 19.11 5.79 -29.29
C GLN A 104 17.89 5.57 -28.39
N ALA A 105 18.04 5.86 -27.11
CA ALA A 105 16.96 5.79 -26.15
C ALA A 105 15.96 6.92 -26.43
N THR A 106 14.67 6.57 -26.47
CA THR A 106 13.57 7.54 -26.61
C THR A 106 12.73 7.64 -25.34
N TYR A 107 13.06 6.84 -24.33
CA TYR A 107 12.42 6.86 -23.03
C TYR A 107 13.31 6.24 -21.95
N GLN A 108 12.99 6.61 -20.71
CA GLN A 108 13.51 6.01 -19.49
C GLN A 108 12.34 5.54 -18.62
N ASP A 109 12.45 4.32 -18.11
CA ASP A 109 11.42 3.70 -17.29
C ASP A 109 11.86 3.65 -15.81
N TYR A 110 10.91 3.90 -14.91
CA TYR A 110 11.06 3.85 -13.46
C TYR A 110 10.00 2.92 -12.85
N VAL A 111 10.39 2.06 -11.92
CA VAL A 111 9.46 1.14 -11.24
C VAL A 111 8.94 1.76 -9.95
N PHE A 112 7.65 1.61 -9.71
CA PHE A 112 7.05 1.81 -8.39
C PHE A 112 5.95 0.80 -8.15
N CYS A 113 5.54 0.66 -6.90
CA CYS A 113 4.47 -0.25 -6.52
C CYS A 113 3.45 0.46 -5.64
N VAL A 114 2.21 0.01 -5.72
CA VAL A 114 1.15 0.38 -4.78
C VAL A 114 0.81 -0.87 -3.97
N ALA A 115 1.05 -0.77 -2.67
CA ALA A 115 0.81 -1.82 -1.69
C ALA A 115 -0.41 -1.43 -0.84
N GLY A 116 -1.30 -2.37 -0.58
CA GLY A 116 -2.40 -2.09 0.33
C GLY A 116 -2.96 -3.32 1.02
N ALA A 117 -3.62 -3.10 2.15
CA ALA A 117 -4.43 -4.08 2.84
C ALA A 117 -5.71 -3.43 3.36
N TYR A 118 -6.79 -4.19 3.46
CA TYR A 118 -8.09 -3.67 3.90
C TYR A 118 -8.76 -2.70 2.90
N VAL A 119 -8.25 -2.60 1.66
CA VAL A 119 -8.70 -1.66 0.62
C VAL A 119 -9.27 -2.44 -0.58
N THR A 120 -10.51 -2.14 -0.98
CA THR A 120 -11.16 -2.80 -2.14
C THR A 120 -10.75 -2.18 -3.47
N SER A 121 -10.65 -0.86 -3.50
CA SER A 121 -10.16 -0.12 -4.65
C SER A 121 -9.47 1.15 -4.20
N TYR A 122 -8.65 1.71 -5.06
CA TYR A 122 -7.94 2.95 -4.81
C TYR A 122 -7.92 3.81 -6.06
N THR A 123 -7.66 5.10 -5.83
CA THR A 123 -7.43 6.10 -6.85
C THR A 123 -5.93 6.39 -6.94
N LEU A 124 -5.38 6.32 -8.15
CA LEU A 124 -4.00 6.72 -8.44
C LEU A 124 -4.00 8.09 -9.11
N GLN A 125 -3.17 9.00 -8.63
CA GLN A 125 -3.04 10.36 -9.14
C GLN A 125 -1.62 10.65 -9.59
N LEU A 126 -1.51 11.41 -10.68
CA LEU A 126 -0.26 11.92 -11.23
C LEU A 126 -0.41 13.41 -11.44
N ALA A 127 0.52 14.19 -10.90
CA ALA A 127 0.66 15.60 -11.21
C ALA A 127 2.04 15.85 -11.82
N HIS A 128 2.12 16.58 -12.92
CA HIS A 128 3.40 16.96 -13.51
C HIS A 128 3.35 18.33 -14.19
N THR A 129 4.48 19.01 -14.25
CA THR A 129 4.68 20.19 -15.11
C THR A 129 5.03 19.78 -16.53
N GLU A 130 5.02 20.73 -17.45
CA GLU A 130 5.29 20.50 -18.88
C GLU A 130 6.41 21.40 -19.41
N ASN A 131 7.36 21.76 -18.54
CA ASN A 131 8.43 22.68 -18.90
C ASN A 131 9.49 22.01 -19.79
N ASN A 132 9.61 20.68 -19.74
CA ASN A 132 10.40 19.90 -20.67
C ASN A 132 9.54 19.16 -21.70
N PRO A 133 10.13 18.82 -22.87
CA PRO A 133 9.50 17.97 -23.88
C PRO A 133 9.44 16.49 -23.44
N PHE A 134 9.03 16.25 -22.19
CA PHE A 134 8.84 14.92 -21.63
C PHE A 134 7.36 14.57 -21.59
N THR A 135 7.07 13.32 -21.91
CA THR A 135 5.73 12.75 -21.78
C THR A 135 5.77 11.65 -20.75
N TYR A 136 4.94 11.77 -19.73
CA TYR A 136 4.84 10.83 -18.62
C TYR A 136 3.71 9.84 -18.90
N THR A 137 4.02 8.55 -18.95
CA THR A 137 3.03 7.48 -19.14
C THR A 137 3.17 6.42 -18.07
N ILE A 138 2.05 6.02 -17.46
CA ILE A 138 2.01 4.99 -16.43
C ILE A 138 1.51 3.70 -17.05
N TYR A 139 2.32 2.66 -16.95
CA TYR A 139 1.97 1.30 -17.37
C TYR A 139 1.84 0.40 -16.16
N GLU A 140 0.95 -0.57 -16.23
CA GLU A 140 1.00 -1.73 -15.33
C GLU A 140 2.18 -2.62 -15.70
N ALA A 141 2.85 -3.17 -14.69
CA ALA A 141 4.04 -3.97 -14.85
C ALA A 141 3.82 -5.43 -14.43
N THR A 142 4.55 -6.32 -15.08
CA THR A 142 4.72 -7.72 -14.67
C THR A 142 6.16 -7.91 -14.20
N VAL A 143 6.33 -8.55 -13.04
CA VAL A 143 7.63 -8.87 -12.45
C VAL A 143 8.03 -10.32 -12.77
N SER A 144 9.32 -10.55 -12.96
CA SER A 144 9.96 -11.85 -13.19
C SER A 144 11.29 -11.92 -12.44
N ASP A 145 11.63 -13.09 -11.92
CA ASP A 145 12.94 -13.45 -11.35
C ASP A 145 13.95 -13.89 -12.43
N THR A 146 13.45 -14.28 -13.61
CA THR A 146 14.25 -14.66 -14.77
C THR A 146 14.27 -13.55 -15.80
N THR A 147 15.38 -13.42 -16.53
CA THR A 147 15.55 -12.42 -17.58
C THR A 147 14.50 -12.60 -18.68
N PRO A 148 13.60 -11.63 -18.90
CA PRO A 148 12.63 -11.69 -19.98
C PRO A 148 13.32 -11.64 -21.34
N GLY A 149 12.69 -12.23 -22.36
CA GLY A 149 13.14 -12.05 -23.74
C GLY A 149 12.95 -10.60 -24.17
N GLY A 150 14.03 -9.95 -24.61
CA GLY A 150 13.97 -8.57 -25.08
C GLY A 150 15.28 -7.81 -24.91
N ILE A 151 15.21 -6.49 -25.08
CA ILE A 151 16.32 -5.55 -24.88
C ILE A 151 16.13 -4.80 -23.56
N LEU A 152 17.16 -4.82 -22.71
CA LEU A 152 17.22 -4.04 -21.47
C LEU A 152 17.05 -2.55 -21.76
N GLY A 153 16.20 -1.89 -20.98
CA GLY A 153 15.86 -0.47 -21.14
C GLY A 153 14.77 -0.21 -22.19
N ARG A 154 14.46 -1.20 -23.05
CA ARG A 154 13.38 -1.09 -24.04
C ARG A 154 12.18 -1.96 -23.66
N ASP A 155 12.39 -3.26 -23.50
CA ASP A 155 11.33 -4.24 -23.30
C ASP A 155 11.14 -4.58 -21.81
N TYR A 156 12.22 -4.52 -21.04
CA TYR A 156 12.22 -4.73 -19.60
C TYR A 156 13.27 -3.84 -18.94
N ILE A 157 13.08 -3.59 -17.65
CA ILE A 157 14.04 -2.90 -16.79
C ILE A 157 14.39 -3.78 -15.58
N THR A 158 15.59 -3.56 -15.07
CA THR A 158 16.10 -4.25 -13.89
C THR A 158 15.91 -3.39 -12.66
N TYR A 159 15.48 -4.01 -11.58
CA TYR A 159 15.44 -3.43 -10.25
C TYR A 159 16.30 -4.28 -9.34
N THR A 160 17.27 -3.66 -8.67
CA THR A 160 18.11 -4.36 -7.69
C THR A 160 17.45 -4.24 -6.33
N VAL A 161 17.19 -5.39 -5.72
CA VAL A 161 16.61 -5.49 -4.39
C VAL A 161 17.55 -4.86 -3.37
N THR A 162 17.02 -3.94 -2.59
CA THR A 162 17.65 -3.38 -1.40
C THR A 162 17.01 -4.01 -0.15
N GLU A 163 17.78 -4.07 0.93
CA GLU A 163 17.31 -4.62 2.22
C GLU A 163 16.34 -3.67 2.95
N ASP A 164 16.10 -2.47 2.41
CA ASP A 164 15.29 -1.42 3.02
C ASP A 164 13.80 -1.65 2.75
N TYR A 165 13.23 -2.61 3.48
CA TYR A 165 11.79 -2.82 3.54
C TYR A 165 11.08 -1.65 4.26
N PRO A 166 9.85 -1.32 3.87
CA PRO A 166 8.99 -0.39 4.60
C PRO A 166 8.69 -0.95 5.99
N ALA A 167 8.29 -0.04 6.88
CA ALA A 167 7.97 -0.34 8.28
C ALA A 167 7.09 -1.60 8.42
N ASP A 168 7.27 -2.30 9.55
CA ASP A 168 6.80 -3.67 9.84
C ASP A 168 5.35 -4.04 9.44
N GLU A 169 4.49 -3.07 9.15
CA GLU A 169 3.08 -3.20 8.76
C GLU A 169 2.84 -3.90 7.41
N ILE A 170 3.86 -3.98 6.53
CA ILE A 170 3.74 -4.51 5.15
C ILE A 170 4.37 -5.91 5.00
N ARG A 171 5.11 -6.39 6.02
CA ARG A 171 5.93 -7.62 5.98
C ARG A 171 5.15 -8.91 5.73
N ASP A 172 3.87 -8.94 6.10
CA ASP A 172 3.04 -10.15 6.01
C ASP A 172 2.26 -10.28 4.69
N ILE A 173 2.46 -9.36 3.75
CA ILE A 173 1.80 -9.41 2.45
C ILE A 173 2.73 -10.16 1.48
N THR A 174 2.40 -11.42 1.19
CA THR A 174 3.14 -12.24 0.20
C THR A 174 2.17 -12.79 -0.83
N ASP A 175 1.72 -11.92 -1.73
CA ASP A 175 0.78 -12.29 -2.78
C ASP A 175 1.44 -12.74 -4.09
N ASN A 176 2.77 -12.61 -4.19
CA ASN A 176 3.50 -12.97 -5.40
C ASN A 176 4.73 -13.83 -5.04
N PRO A 177 4.79 -15.09 -5.52
CA PRO A 177 5.86 -16.02 -5.22
C PRO A 177 7.23 -15.56 -5.74
N VAL A 178 7.26 -14.67 -6.73
CA VAL A 178 8.51 -14.07 -7.24
C VAL A 178 9.28 -13.33 -6.15
N PHE A 179 8.59 -12.86 -5.10
CA PHE A 179 9.21 -12.13 -4.00
C PHE A 179 9.66 -13.02 -2.83
N GLU A 180 9.42 -14.33 -2.89
CA GLU A 180 9.79 -15.25 -1.81
C GLU A 180 11.29 -15.56 -1.83
N GLY A 181 11.96 -15.29 -0.70
CA GLY A 181 13.36 -15.66 -0.51
C GLY A 181 14.39 -14.76 -1.22
N LEU A 182 14.00 -13.55 -1.65
CA LEU A 182 14.92 -12.57 -2.22
C LEU A 182 15.77 -11.91 -1.12
N GLU A 183 17.06 -11.74 -1.42
CA GLU A 183 18.08 -11.10 -0.58
C GLU A 183 18.55 -9.76 -1.20
N ALA A 184 19.20 -8.89 -0.42
CA ALA A 184 19.77 -7.68 -0.99
C ALA A 184 20.80 -8.00 -2.08
N GLY A 185 20.68 -7.30 -3.21
CA GLY A 185 21.51 -7.50 -4.38
C GLY A 185 20.87 -8.38 -5.45
N ASP A 186 19.77 -9.07 -5.16
CA ASP A 186 19.02 -9.81 -6.17
C ASP A 186 18.44 -8.87 -7.23
N ILE A 187 18.33 -9.36 -8.47
CA ILE A 187 17.85 -8.57 -9.61
C ILE A 187 16.48 -9.07 -10.01
N LEU A 188 15.52 -8.16 -9.99
CA LEU A 188 14.19 -8.36 -10.53
C LEU A 188 14.03 -7.69 -11.89
N TYR A 189 13.22 -8.32 -12.74
CA TYR A 189 12.94 -7.81 -14.07
C TYR A 189 11.48 -7.36 -14.14
N TYR A 190 11.27 -6.10 -14.51
CA TYR A 190 9.95 -5.52 -14.72
C TYR A 190 9.73 -5.29 -16.20
N SER A 191 8.59 -5.73 -16.71
CA SER A 191 8.18 -5.52 -18.11
C SER A 191 6.77 -4.95 -18.14
N ILE A 192 6.46 -4.19 -19.20
CA ILE A 192 5.11 -3.65 -19.37
C ILE A 192 4.14 -4.81 -19.57
N ARG A 193 3.11 -4.86 -18.72
CA ARG A 193 2.01 -5.81 -18.87
C ARG A 193 1.27 -5.53 -20.16
N LYS A 194 0.84 -6.59 -20.83
CA LYS A 194 0.04 -6.54 -22.04
C LYS A 194 -1.28 -7.24 -21.83
N ASP A 195 -2.31 -6.75 -22.50
CA ASP A 195 -3.62 -7.39 -22.53
C ASP A 195 -3.62 -8.66 -23.42
N ASN A 196 -4.78 -9.32 -23.53
CA ASN A 196 -4.96 -10.51 -24.36
C ASN A 196 -4.70 -10.26 -25.86
N ASN A 197 -4.69 -9.00 -26.30
CA ASN A 197 -4.42 -8.58 -27.67
C ASN A 197 -2.96 -8.11 -27.85
N ASN A 198 -2.10 -8.33 -26.86
CA ASN A 198 -0.70 -7.89 -26.84
C ASN A 198 -0.53 -6.36 -26.88
N VAL A 199 -1.54 -5.61 -26.41
CA VAL A 199 -1.51 -4.15 -26.28
C VAL A 199 -0.99 -3.76 -24.89
N PRO A 200 -0.03 -2.81 -24.79
CA PRO A 200 0.45 -2.27 -23.52
C PRO A 200 -0.67 -1.75 -22.62
N MET A 201 -0.60 -2.11 -21.35
CA MET A 201 -1.56 -1.72 -20.33
C MET A 201 -1.26 -0.32 -19.78
N CYS A 202 -1.64 0.71 -20.54
CA CYS A 202 -1.44 2.11 -20.17
C CYS A 202 -2.63 2.68 -19.38
N LEU A 203 -2.35 3.27 -18.22
CA LEU A 203 -3.36 3.84 -17.34
C LEU A 203 -3.81 5.23 -17.80
N ASN A 204 -2.88 6.06 -18.27
CA ASN A 204 -3.12 7.45 -18.67
C ASN A 204 -3.10 7.67 -20.19
N ALA A 205 -3.51 6.66 -20.96
CA ALA A 205 -3.57 6.78 -22.42
C ALA A 205 -4.51 7.93 -22.85
N ALA A 206 -4.00 8.91 -23.59
CA ALA A 206 -4.85 9.97 -24.13
C ALA A 206 -5.78 9.39 -25.20
N ASP A 207 -7.06 9.18 -24.86
CA ASP A 207 -8.09 8.95 -25.87
C ASP A 207 -8.52 10.32 -26.40
N ALA A 208 -8.34 10.56 -27.71
CA ALA A 208 -8.64 11.83 -28.38
C ALA A 208 -10.14 12.14 -28.47
N THR A 209 -10.97 11.38 -27.76
CA THR A 209 -12.42 11.57 -27.71
C THR A 209 -12.82 11.89 -26.28
N THR A 210 -13.69 12.88 -26.13
CA THR A 210 -14.14 13.57 -24.90
C THR A 210 -14.86 12.68 -23.88
N ASN A 211 -14.57 11.38 -23.82
CA ASN A 211 -15.11 10.47 -22.86
C ASN A 211 -13.97 10.02 -21.93
N PRO A 212 -14.15 10.03 -20.60
CA PRO A 212 -13.23 9.36 -19.68
C PRO A 212 -12.94 7.97 -20.24
N ILE A 213 -11.67 7.57 -20.30
CA ILE A 213 -11.26 6.27 -20.87
C ILE A 213 -12.20 5.21 -20.29
N THR A 214 -13.09 4.72 -21.13
CA THR A 214 -14.16 3.84 -20.68
C THR A 214 -13.54 2.47 -20.53
N LYS A 215 -13.14 2.16 -19.29
CA LYS A 215 -12.72 0.83 -18.81
C LYS A 215 -11.68 0.16 -19.73
N SER A 216 -10.40 0.36 -19.43
CA SER A 216 -9.44 -0.71 -19.71
C SER A 216 -9.78 -1.86 -18.76
N SER A 217 -10.63 -2.76 -19.22
CA SER A 217 -10.98 -3.98 -18.48
C SER A 217 -10.12 -5.13 -18.96
N TYR A 218 -9.28 -5.66 -18.09
CA TYR A 218 -8.48 -6.84 -18.39
C TYR A 218 -8.72 -7.90 -17.33
N THR A 219 -8.68 -9.15 -17.77
CA THR A 219 -8.81 -10.31 -16.90
C THR A 219 -7.42 -10.73 -16.45
N ILE A 220 -7.21 -10.72 -15.14
CA ILE A 220 -6.11 -11.48 -14.52
C ILE A 220 -6.64 -12.87 -14.24
N THR A 221 -6.03 -13.89 -14.84
CA THR A 221 -6.25 -15.29 -14.47
C THR A 221 -5.16 -15.68 -13.48
N SER A 222 -5.51 -15.77 -12.20
CA SER A 222 -4.74 -16.54 -11.22
C SER A 222 -5.56 -17.77 -10.87
N GLN A 223 -4.87 -18.84 -10.43
CA GLN A 223 -5.23 -20.27 -10.46
C GLN A 223 -6.70 -20.69 -10.28
N GLU A 224 -7.62 -19.88 -9.74
CA GLU A 224 -9.05 -20.18 -9.64
C GLU A 224 -10.03 -19.01 -9.93
N ASP A 225 -9.57 -17.77 -10.17
CA ASP A 225 -10.45 -16.59 -10.34
C ASP A 225 -10.05 -15.64 -11.49
N THR A 226 -11.06 -15.12 -12.17
CA THR A 226 -10.96 -14.09 -13.22
C THR A 226 -11.29 -12.72 -12.62
N VAL A 227 -10.27 -11.89 -12.37
CA VAL A 227 -10.48 -10.52 -11.89
C VAL A 227 -10.48 -9.55 -13.07
N THR A 228 -11.62 -8.89 -13.29
CA THR A 228 -11.72 -7.79 -14.25
C THR A 228 -11.35 -6.48 -13.55
N VAL A 229 -10.13 -6.01 -13.72
CA VAL A 229 -9.71 -4.69 -13.21
C VAL A 229 -10.35 -3.63 -14.09
N LYS A 230 -11.04 -2.65 -13.50
CA LYS A 230 -11.72 -1.56 -14.22
C LYS A 230 -11.30 -0.25 -13.63
N TYR A 231 -10.46 0.50 -14.32
CA TYR A 231 -10.12 1.85 -13.93
C TYR A 231 -10.70 2.89 -14.89
N ASN A 232 -10.86 4.11 -14.40
CA ASN A 232 -11.25 5.27 -15.18
C ASN A 232 -10.16 6.33 -15.04
N GLY A 233 -9.21 6.32 -15.98
CA GLY A 233 -8.12 7.29 -16.09
C GLY A 233 -8.53 8.49 -16.93
N HIS A 234 -8.31 9.71 -16.45
CA HIS A 234 -8.45 10.92 -17.25
C HIS A 234 -7.67 12.09 -16.64
N TYR A 235 -7.23 13.00 -17.52
CA TYR A 235 -6.72 14.30 -17.09
C TYR A 235 -7.89 15.20 -16.67
N LEU A 236 -7.70 15.93 -15.58
CA LEU A 236 -8.71 16.82 -15.00
C LEU A 236 -8.70 18.21 -15.64
N ASN A 237 -7.53 18.65 -16.10
CA ASN A 237 -7.32 19.98 -16.66
C ASN A 237 -6.56 19.98 -17.99
N MET A 238 -6.48 18.88 -18.72
CA MET A 238 -5.80 18.88 -20.02
C MET A 238 -6.72 19.41 -21.12
N GLN A 239 -6.19 20.27 -22.00
CA GLN A 239 -6.87 20.70 -23.22
C GLN A 239 -6.78 19.57 -24.26
N THR A 240 -7.92 19.12 -24.78
CA THR A 240 -7.97 18.00 -25.73
C THR A 240 -7.79 18.42 -27.19
N THR A 241 -7.99 19.70 -27.51
CA THR A 241 -8.01 20.21 -28.89
C THR A 241 -7.47 21.63 -28.98
N GLY A 242 -6.92 22.00 -30.14
CA GLY A 242 -6.44 23.36 -30.42
C GLY A 242 -4.92 23.50 -30.34
N GLU A 243 -4.42 24.73 -30.39
CA GLU A 243 -2.97 25.05 -30.35
C GLU A 243 -2.31 24.69 -29.02
N ASN A 244 -3.10 24.51 -27.96
CA ASN A 244 -2.65 24.12 -26.63
C ASN A 244 -3.06 22.67 -26.30
N ALA A 245 -3.42 21.85 -27.29
CA ALA A 245 -3.78 20.46 -27.04
C ALA A 245 -2.63 19.73 -26.34
N GLY A 246 -2.95 18.97 -25.30
CA GLY A 246 -1.98 18.33 -24.42
C GLY A 246 -1.60 19.17 -23.21
N LEU A 247 -1.84 20.48 -23.22
CA LEU A 247 -1.42 21.37 -22.13
C LEU A 247 -2.51 21.56 -21.07
N ALA A 248 -2.09 22.01 -19.88
CA ALA A 248 -3.01 22.42 -18.83
C ALA A 248 -3.96 23.55 -19.30
N ASN A 249 -5.17 23.52 -18.76
CA ASN A 249 -6.17 24.54 -18.87
C ASN A 249 -6.31 25.27 -17.53
N ASN A 250 -6.85 26.48 -17.57
CA ASN A 250 -6.93 27.34 -16.40
C ASN A 250 -7.97 26.87 -15.36
N THR A 251 -8.50 25.64 -15.42
CA THR A 251 -9.52 25.13 -14.49
C THR A 251 -9.06 25.17 -13.04
N PHE A 252 -7.80 24.80 -12.78
CA PHE A 252 -7.22 24.81 -11.42
C PHE A 252 -6.23 25.95 -11.20
N HIS A 253 -6.19 26.94 -12.10
CA HIS A 253 -5.22 28.03 -12.03
C HIS A 253 -5.30 28.79 -10.71
N SER A 254 -6.52 29.13 -10.25
CA SER A 254 -6.72 29.84 -8.98
C SER A 254 -6.40 29.01 -7.74
N ASP A 255 -6.37 27.68 -7.87
CA ASP A 255 -6.02 26.79 -6.77
C ASP A 255 -4.50 26.64 -6.65
N THR A 256 -3.77 26.78 -7.75
CA THR A 256 -2.31 26.68 -7.81
C THR A 256 -1.61 28.04 -7.68
N TYR A 257 -2.18 29.12 -8.23
CA TYR A 257 -1.55 30.43 -8.36
C TYR A 257 -2.46 31.58 -7.91
N GLU A 258 -1.87 32.57 -7.24
CA GLU A 258 -2.56 33.79 -6.80
C GLU A 258 -2.60 34.89 -7.89
N TYR A 259 -1.93 34.69 -9.02
CA TYR A 259 -1.72 35.69 -10.07
C TYR A 259 -2.14 35.19 -11.44
N ASN A 260 -2.71 36.07 -12.26
CA ASN A 260 -3.42 35.71 -13.50
C ASN A 260 -2.54 35.24 -14.67
N TYR A 261 -1.22 35.41 -14.58
CA TYR A 261 -0.30 35.15 -15.69
C TYR A 261 0.80 34.20 -15.27
N VAL A 262 0.68 32.96 -15.71
CA VAL A 262 1.67 31.89 -15.55
C VAL A 262 2.17 31.53 -16.95
N GLU A 263 3.45 31.16 -17.06
CA GLU A 263 3.96 30.64 -18.34
C GLU A 263 3.20 29.38 -18.73
N ARG A 264 2.90 29.24 -20.02
CA ARG A 264 1.99 28.21 -20.54
C ARG A 264 2.37 26.78 -20.10
N HIS A 265 3.65 26.51 -19.94
CA HIS A 265 4.21 25.19 -19.59
C HIS A 265 4.45 24.99 -18.10
N SER A 266 4.25 26.05 -17.29
CA SER A 266 4.41 25.98 -15.85
C SER A 266 3.14 25.52 -15.14
N GLU A 267 1.97 25.60 -15.79
CA GLU A 267 0.75 25.07 -15.21
C GLU A 267 0.82 23.54 -15.09
N PRO A 268 0.58 22.98 -13.89
CA PRO A 268 0.62 21.55 -13.69
C PRO A 268 -0.58 20.86 -14.34
N LEU A 269 -0.32 19.71 -14.96
CA LEU A 269 -1.35 18.77 -15.36
C LEU A 269 -1.67 17.80 -14.24
N TYR A 270 -2.96 17.60 -14.01
CA TYR A 270 -3.47 16.64 -13.05
C TYR A 270 -4.18 15.51 -13.76
N TRP A 271 -3.76 14.28 -13.49
CA TRP A 271 -4.38 13.06 -13.96
C TRP A 271 -4.79 12.19 -12.77
N GLN A 272 -5.93 11.51 -12.90
CA GLN A 272 -6.40 10.54 -11.93
C GLN A 272 -6.94 9.28 -12.62
N ALA A 273 -6.71 8.12 -12.01
CA ALA A 273 -7.36 6.86 -12.32
C ALA A 273 -8.10 6.31 -11.11
N ASN A 274 -9.42 6.29 -11.18
CA ASN A 274 -10.26 5.88 -10.06
C ASN A 274 -10.68 4.42 -10.21
N LYS A 275 -11.03 3.78 -9.07
CA LYS A 275 -11.56 2.41 -9.01
C LYS A 275 -10.57 1.32 -9.43
N ILE A 276 -9.27 1.56 -9.28
CA ILE A 276 -8.26 0.51 -9.47
C ILE A 276 -8.50 -0.54 -8.38
N SER A 277 -8.79 -1.78 -8.78
CA SER A 277 -9.13 -2.86 -7.83
C SER A 277 -7.89 -3.26 -7.04
N GLY A 278 -8.00 -3.34 -5.71
CA GLY A 278 -6.95 -3.86 -4.82
C GLY A 278 -6.89 -5.40 -4.74
N GLY A 279 -7.21 -6.12 -5.81
CA GLY A 279 -7.15 -7.60 -5.79
C GLY A 279 -8.36 -8.37 -5.21
N TYR A 280 -8.12 -9.63 -4.81
CA TYR A 280 -9.11 -10.72 -4.76
C TYR A 280 -10.17 -10.64 -3.66
N ALA A 281 -11.44 -10.84 -4.08
CA ALA A 281 -12.64 -11.37 -3.38
C ALA A 281 -13.07 -10.81 -1.99
N SER A 282 -12.24 -10.08 -1.25
CA SER A 282 -12.63 -9.43 0.00
C SER A 282 -11.70 -8.26 0.31
N SER A 283 -12.19 -7.20 0.97
CA SER A 283 -11.37 -6.04 1.34
C SER A 283 -10.13 -6.41 2.15
N ARG A 284 -10.13 -7.56 2.84
CA ARG A 284 -9.06 -8.00 3.74
C ARG A 284 -7.83 -8.58 3.05
N SER A 285 -7.93 -8.94 1.77
CA SER A 285 -6.81 -9.51 1.03
C SER A 285 -5.81 -8.39 0.77
N PRO A 286 -4.56 -8.53 1.23
CA PRO A 286 -3.56 -7.56 0.91
C PRO A 286 -3.13 -7.69 -0.56
N PHE A 287 -2.56 -6.66 -1.17
CA PHE A 287 -2.22 -6.66 -2.58
C PHE A 287 -0.96 -5.86 -2.89
N TYR A 288 -0.36 -6.17 -4.04
CA TYR A 288 0.69 -5.36 -4.65
C TYR A 288 0.44 -5.21 -6.14
N HIS A 289 0.27 -3.96 -6.58
CA HIS A 289 0.28 -3.62 -8.00
C HIS A 289 1.61 -3.00 -8.36
N GLN A 290 2.26 -3.55 -9.39
CA GLN A 290 3.51 -3.04 -9.92
C GLN A 290 3.21 -2.11 -11.11
N TYR A 291 3.92 -0.99 -11.15
CA TYR A 291 3.78 0.02 -12.19
C TYR A 291 5.13 0.44 -12.75
N ILE A 292 5.13 0.86 -14.00
CA ILE A 292 6.24 1.50 -14.67
C ILE A 292 5.81 2.92 -15.04
N LEU A 293 6.50 3.91 -14.52
CA LEU A 293 6.47 5.28 -15.02
C LEU A 293 7.49 5.37 -16.16
N ARG A 294 6.99 5.60 -17.37
CA ARG A 294 7.81 5.88 -18.55
C ARG A 294 7.86 7.37 -18.80
N VAL A 295 9.08 7.91 -18.80
CA VAL A 295 9.39 9.27 -19.25
C VAL A 295 9.91 9.17 -20.66
N SER A 296 9.11 9.56 -21.65
CA SER A 296 9.51 9.53 -23.07
C SER A 296 9.76 10.92 -23.61
N TRP A 297 10.64 11.01 -24.62
CA TRP A 297 10.99 12.26 -25.27
C TRP A 297 11.13 12.08 -26.78
N ASP A 298 10.95 13.19 -27.51
CA ASP A 298 11.29 13.23 -28.92
C ASP A 298 12.80 13.53 -29.08
N PRO A 299 13.60 12.61 -29.64
CA PRO A 299 15.03 12.79 -29.80
C PRO A 299 15.42 13.99 -30.70
N SER A 300 14.48 14.54 -31.47
CA SER A 300 14.72 15.72 -32.30
C SER A 300 14.57 17.05 -31.55
N THR A 301 13.86 17.07 -30.42
CA THR A 301 13.55 18.29 -29.65
C THR A 301 14.12 18.28 -28.24
N ALA A 302 14.37 17.09 -27.67
CA ALA A 302 14.89 16.93 -26.34
C ALA A 302 16.38 17.30 -26.29
N THR A 303 16.69 18.34 -25.53
CA THR A 303 18.05 18.82 -25.28
C THR A 303 18.40 18.67 -23.81
N THR A 304 19.68 18.51 -23.49
CA THR A 304 20.16 18.35 -22.10
C THR A 304 20.06 19.62 -21.26
N THR A 305 19.56 20.73 -21.82
CA THR A 305 19.61 22.07 -21.24
C THR A 305 18.45 22.37 -20.27
N TYR A 306 17.32 21.68 -20.36
CA TYR A 306 16.10 22.05 -19.61
C TYR A 306 15.69 21.06 -18.49
N LYS A 307 16.40 19.92 -18.38
CA LYS A 307 16.04 18.76 -17.54
C LYS A 307 15.77 19.03 -16.04
N ASP A 308 16.20 20.17 -15.51
CA ASP A 308 16.17 20.47 -14.07
C ASP A 308 14.90 21.23 -13.61
N THR A 309 13.88 21.31 -14.45
CA THR A 309 12.71 22.19 -14.20
C THR A 309 11.37 21.49 -14.08
N ASP A 310 11.33 20.16 -14.23
CA ASP A 310 10.08 19.41 -14.06
C ASP A 310 9.96 18.74 -12.70
N ILE A 311 8.74 18.76 -12.19
CA ILE A 311 8.36 18.09 -10.96
C ILE A 311 7.22 17.14 -11.27
N ILE A 312 7.30 15.93 -10.74
CA ILE A 312 6.26 14.90 -10.80
C ILE A 312 5.91 14.45 -9.40
N TYR A 313 4.61 14.34 -9.15
CA TYR A 313 4.05 13.75 -7.94
C TYR A 313 3.13 12.59 -8.30
N ILE A 314 3.32 11.46 -7.62
CA ILE A 314 2.43 10.30 -7.68
C ILE A 314 1.81 10.10 -6.29
N MET A 315 0.49 9.93 -6.26
CA MET A 315 -0.26 9.70 -5.02
C MET A 315 -1.24 8.55 -5.21
N ALA A 316 -1.49 7.80 -4.15
CA ALA A 316 -2.49 6.75 -4.11
C ALA A 316 -3.41 6.96 -2.90
N GLU A 317 -4.72 6.95 -3.11
CA GLU A 317 -5.73 7.16 -2.07
C GLU A 317 -6.73 5.99 -2.06
N PRO A 318 -7.07 5.41 -0.90
CA PRO A 318 -8.08 4.36 -0.84
C PRO A 318 -9.48 4.94 -1.13
N ASP A 319 -10.27 4.23 -1.95
CA ASP A 319 -11.67 4.59 -2.24
C ASP A 319 -12.64 4.20 -1.11
#